data_AF-A0A7H4MZL4-F1
#
_entry.id   AF-A0A7H4MZL4-F1
#
_cell.length_a   1.000
_cell.length_b   1.000
_cell.length_c   1.000
_cell.angle_alpha   90.00
_cell.angle_beta   90.00
_cell.angle_gamma   90.00
#
_symmetry.space_group_name_H-M   'P 1'
#
loop_
_entity.id
_entity.type
_entity.pdbx_description
1 polymer ?
#
loop_
_entity_poly.entity_id
_entity_poly.type
_entity_poly.pdbx_seq_one_letter_code
_entity_poly.pdbx_strand_id
1 'polypeptide(L)'
;MESRVFKKHWGAEFIAADTVRFRVWAEGQKTMTLSLTGRDIPMDAAGEGWFQIDVPGVKHGDEYMLRLADGTRIPDPASRAQRDDVNGPSVVIDPRRFQPVNAGWKGRPWEETVIY
;
A
#
# COMPACT_ATOMS: atom_id res chain seq x y z
N MET A 1 17.69 -8.19 14.52
CA MET A 1 16.29 -7.79 14.76
C MET A 1 15.61 -7.78 13.41
N GLU A 2 15.05 -8.92 12.98
CA GLU A 2 14.42 -9.01 11.67
C GLU A 2 13.10 -8.24 11.70
N SER A 3 13.02 -7.14 10.94
CA SER A 3 11.74 -6.48 10.71
C SER A 3 10.88 -7.46 9.91
N ARG A 4 9.83 -8.01 10.53
CA ARG A 4 8.82 -8.79 9.83
C ARG A 4 7.95 -7.85 8.98
N VAL A 5 8.50 -7.34 7.89
CA VAL A 5 7.70 -6.74 6.83
C VAL A 5 7.05 -7.90 6.09
N PHE A 6 5.74 -8.05 6.22
CA PHE A 6 5.00 -9.03 5.43
C PHE A 6 5.08 -8.59 3.95
N LYS A 7 5.81 -9.36 3.14
CA LYS A 7 6.01 -9.08 1.71
C LYS A 7 4.69 -9.26 0.98
N LYS A 8 4.20 -8.19 0.35
CA LYS A 8 2.92 -8.19 -0.37
C LYS A 8 3.17 -8.10 -1.87
N HIS A 9 2.16 -8.52 -2.63
CA HIS A 9 2.15 -8.36 -4.08
C HIS A 9 1.31 -7.17 -4.54
N TRP A 10 0.53 -6.56 -3.64
CA TRP A 10 -0.42 -5.48 -3.92
C TRP A 10 -0.16 -4.24 -3.03
N GLY A 11 -0.56 -3.10 -3.57
CA GLY A 11 -0.55 -1.78 -2.95
C GLY A 11 0.83 -1.17 -2.80
N ALA A 12 0.97 -0.23 -1.86
CA ALA A 12 2.22 0.49 -1.57
C ALA A 12 3.08 -0.22 -0.50
N GLU A 13 4.32 -0.60 -0.83
CA GLU A 13 5.26 -1.25 0.08
C GLU A 13 6.67 -0.64 0.03
N PHE A 14 7.24 -0.35 1.20
CA PHE A 14 8.65 0.03 1.30
C PHE A 14 9.55 -1.15 0.94
N ILE A 15 10.22 -1.08 -0.21
CA ILE A 15 11.21 -2.06 -0.66
C ILE A 15 12.65 -1.68 -0.28
N ALA A 16 12.85 -0.41 0.11
CA ALA A 16 14.09 0.12 0.67
C ALA A 16 13.78 1.11 1.82
N ALA A 17 14.77 1.89 2.26
CA ALA A 17 14.57 2.89 3.32
C ALA A 17 13.57 3.98 2.87
N ASP A 18 13.67 4.44 1.63
CA ASP A 18 12.94 5.57 1.05
C ASP A 18 12.28 5.25 -0.30
N THR A 19 12.38 4.00 -0.77
CA THR A 19 11.73 3.55 -2.02
C THR A 19 10.49 2.74 -1.71
N VAL A 20 9.37 3.17 -2.29
CA VAL A 20 8.08 2.47 -2.22
C VAL A 20 7.74 1.90 -3.60
N ARG A 21 7.45 0.60 -3.62
CA ARG A 21 6.82 -0.07 -4.75
C ARG A 21 5.32 0.09 -4.65
N PHE A 22 4.73 0.64 -5.70
CA PHE A 22 3.28 0.66 -5.90
C PHE A 22 2.93 -0.42 -6.92
N ARG A 23 1.99 -1.29 -6.57
CA ARG A 23 1.60 -2.38 -7.46
C ARG A 23 0.10 -2.69 -7.40
N VAL A 24 -0.53 -2.79 -8.56
CA VAL A 24 -1.96 -3.08 -8.70
C VAL A 24 -2.20 -3.98 -9.91
N TRP A 25 -3.16 -4.88 -9.81
CA TRP A 25 -3.63 -5.67 -10.95
C TRP A 25 -4.89 -5.02 -11.53
N ALA A 26 -4.91 -4.82 -12.84
CA ALA A 26 -5.98 -4.15 -13.57
C ALA A 26 -5.99 -4.59 -15.04
N GLU A 27 -6.32 -5.86 -15.32
CA GLU A 27 -6.32 -6.42 -16.69
C GLU A 27 -7.20 -5.63 -17.69
N GLY A 28 -8.29 -5.03 -17.23
CA GLY A 28 -9.17 -4.19 -18.07
C GLY A 28 -8.60 -2.81 -18.43
N GLN A 29 -7.44 -2.42 -17.90
CA GLN A 29 -6.82 -1.12 -18.12
C GLN A 29 -5.66 -1.22 -19.11
N LYS A 30 -5.57 -0.24 -20.02
CA LYS A 30 -4.45 -0.13 -20.96
C LYS A 30 -3.26 0.61 -20.35
N THR A 31 -3.54 1.58 -19.49
CA THR A 31 -2.55 2.40 -18.81
C THR A 31 -3.00 2.63 -17.38
N MET A 32 -2.02 2.84 -16.51
CA MET A 32 -2.24 3.20 -15.11
C MET A 32 -1.27 4.32 -14.75
N THR A 33 -1.76 5.30 -14.00
CA THR A 33 -0.94 6.40 -13.50
C THR A 33 -1.08 6.47 -11.98
N LEU A 34 0.05 6.57 -11.28
CA LEU A 34 0.09 6.85 -9.86
C LEU A 34 0.05 8.36 -9.65
N SER A 35 -0.97 8.88 -8.99
CA SER A 35 -1.02 10.26 -8.53
C SER A 35 -0.54 10.31 -7.09
N LEU A 36 0.73 10.69 -6.87
CA LEU A 36 1.40 10.70 -5.56
C LEU A 36 1.71 12.14 -5.16
N THR A 37 1.15 12.62 -4.04
CA THR A 37 1.38 13.99 -3.53
C THR A 37 1.17 15.08 -4.61
N GLY A 38 0.19 14.90 -5.49
CA GLY A 38 -0.11 15.81 -6.61
C GLY A 38 0.79 15.67 -7.84
N ARG A 39 1.68 14.67 -7.87
CA ARG A 39 2.51 14.32 -9.04
C ARG A 39 1.96 13.07 -9.71
N ASP A 40 1.70 13.15 -11.01
CA ASP A 40 1.23 12.03 -11.81
C ASP A 40 2.44 11.30 -12.43
N ILE A 41 2.56 10.00 -12.14
CA ILE A 41 3.68 9.16 -12.53
C ILE A 41 3.13 7.94 -13.30
N PRO A 42 3.41 7.77 -14.60
CA PRO A 42 3.00 6.59 -15.35
C PRO A 42 3.55 5.31 -14.72
N MET A 43 2.72 4.27 -14.59
CA MET A 43 3.17 2.96 -14.10
C MET A 43 3.54 2.04 -15.26
N ASP A 44 4.53 1.18 -15.04
CA ASP A 44 4.97 0.19 -16.02
C ASP A 44 4.03 -1.02 -16.02
N ALA A 45 3.69 -1.52 -17.21
CA ALA A 45 3.01 -2.80 -17.35
C ALA A 45 3.99 -3.94 -17.01
N ALA A 46 3.71 -4.68 -15.95
CA ALA A 46 4.57 -5.75 -15.42
C ALA A 46 4.15 -7.15 -15.88
N GLY A 47 3.25 -7.24 -16.88
CA GLY A 47 2.72 -8.50 -17.41
C GLY A 47 1.49 -9.02 -16.64
N GLU A 48 0.69 -9.87 -17.29
CA GLU A 48 -0.48 -10.54 -16.68
C GLU A 48 -1.49 -9.59 -16.01
N GLY A 49 -1.66 -8.39 -16.57
CA GLY A 49 -2.57 -7.36 -16.04
C GLY A 49 -1.99 -6.56 -14.86
N TRP A 50 -0.75 -6.77 -14.46
CA TRP A 50 -0.09 -6.00 -13.41
C TRP A 50 0.45 -4.67 -13.91
N PHE A 51 0.31 -3.64 -13.08
CA PHE A 51 1.01 -2.38 -13.17
C PHE A 51 1.89 -2.19 -11.93
N GLN A 52 3.12 -1.71 -12.13
CA GLN A 52 4.09 -1.51 -11.06
C GLN A 52 4.91 -0.24 -11.30
N ILE A 53 5.28 0.45 -10.22
CA ILE A 53 6.36 1.44 -10.26
C ILE A 53 7.08 1.50 -8.91
N ASP A 54 8.39 1.70 -8.94
CA ASP A 54 9.23 1.92 -7.76
C ASP A 54 9.58 3.40 -7.69
N VAL A 55 9.15 4.08 -6.63
CA VAL A 55 9.33 5.53 -6.47
C VAL A 55 10.23 5.81 -5.27
N PRO A 56 11.39 6.46 -5.47
CA PRO A 56 12.27 6.89 -4.38
C PRO A 56 11.77 8.17 -3.69
N GLY A 57 12.25 8.43 -2.48
CA GLY A 57 11.94 9.63 -1.70
C GLY A 57 10.51 9.68 -1.15
N VAL A 58 9.79 8.57 -1.13
CA VAL A 58 8.41 8.47 -0.61
C VAL A 58 8.45 8.34 0.90
N LYS A 59 7.56 9.06 1.59
CA LYS A 59 7.49 9.09 3.04
C LYS A 59 6.22 8.41 3.53
N HIS A 60 6.31 7.90 4.77
CA HIS A 60 5.11 7.52 5.50
C HIS A 60 4.17 8.73 5.63
N GLY A 61 2.88 8.52 5.35
CA GLY A 61 1.87 9.57 5.37
C GLY A 61 1.62 10.24 4.01
N ASP A 62 2.47 9.98 3.00
CA ASP A 62 2.24 10.48 1.65
C ASP A 62 0.93 9.90 1.09
N GLU A 63 0.16 10.77 0.46
CA GLU A 63 -1.13 10.46 -0.15
C GLU A 63 -0.97 10.05 -1.60
N TYR A 64 -1.71 9.03 -2.01
CA TYR A 64 -1.75 8.60 -3.40
C TYR A 64 -3.13 8.11 -3.85
N MET A 65 -3.35 8.22 -5.16
CA MET A 65 -4.49 7.67 -5.88
C MET A 65 -4.00 6.99 -7.16
N LEU A 66 -4.73 6.01 -7.64
CA LEU A 66 -4.53 5.42 -8.96
C LEU A 66 -5.42 6.14 -9.96
N ARG A 67 -4.91 6.42 -11.15
CA ARG A 67 -5.65 7.04 -12.25
C ARG A 67 -5.70 6.07 -13.43
N LEU A 68 -6.93 5.76 -13.84
CA LEU A 68 -7.27 4.88 -14.95
C LEU A 68 -7.06 5.57 -16.30
N ALA A 69 -7.13 4.80 -17.39
CA ALA A 69 -6.93 5.31 -18.75
C ALA A 69 -7.95 6.38 -19.17
N ASP A 70 -9.16 6.35 -18.60
CA ASP A 70 -10.23 7.34 -18.83
C ASP A 70 -10.09 8.60 -17.95
N GLY A 71 -9.05 8.66 -17.12
CA GLY A 71 -8.78 9.77 -16.22
C GLY A 71 -9.44 9.67 -14.85
N THR A 72 -10.28 8.65 -14.61
CA THR A 72 -10.91 8.36 -13.32
C THR A 72 -9.84 8.11 -12.27
N ARG A 73 -9.98 8.75 -11.10
CA ARG A 73 -9.11 8.52 -9.94
C ARG A 73 -9.81 7.62 -8.94
N ILE A 74 -9.13 6.56 -8.53
CA ILE A 74 -9.63 5.59 -7.56
C ILE A 74 -8.62 5.41 -6.42
N PRO A 75 -9.09 5.11 -5.20
CA PRO A 75 -8.22 4.66 -4.12
C PRO A 75 -7.55 3.34 -4.50
N ASP A 76 -6.48 3.00 -3.80
CA ASP A 76 -5.84 1.69 -3.91
C ASP A 76 -6.77 0.61 -3.33
N PRO A 77 -7.17 -0.41 -4.11
CA PRO A 77 -7.95 -1.55 -3.59
C PRO A 77 -7.23 -2.31 -2.47
N ALA A 78 -5.90 -2.25 -2.42
CA ALA A 78 -5.06 -2.84 -1.38
C ALA A 78 -4.48 -1.79 -0.43
N SER A 79 -5.17 -0.66 -0.27
CA SER A 79 -4.80 0.40 0.65
C SER A 79 -4.58 -0.12 2.07
N ARG A 80 -3.56 0.41 2.74
CA ARG A 80 -3.25 0.12 4.14
C ARG A 80 -3.86 1.13 5.11
N ALA A 81 -4.28 2.29 4.60
CA ALA A 81 -4.99 3.33 5.33
C ALA A 81 -5.56 4.34 4.32
N GLN A 82 -6.72 4.87 4.63
CA GLN A 82 -7.32 5.99 3.90
C GLN A 82 -7.14 7.27 4.71
N ARG A 83 -6.92 8.39 4.03
CA ARG A 83 -6.87 9.70 4.71
C ARG A 83 -8.24 10.14 5.20
N ASP A 84 -9.24 10.00 4.32
CA ASP A 84 -10.60 10.47 4.53
C ASP A 84 -11.58 9.28 4.46
N ASP A 85 -12.46 9.24 3.46
CA ASP A 85 -13.42 8.17 3.25
C ASP A 85 -12.86 7.02 2.38
N VAL A 86 -13.72 6.04 2.10
CA VAL A 86 -13.37 4.90 1.24
C VAL A 86 -12.97 5.32 -0.17
N ASN A 87 -13.43 6.47 -0.68
CA ASN A 87 -13.13 6.99 -2.01
C ASN A 87 -11.94 7.98 -2.01
N GLY A 88 -11.48 8.39 -0.83
CA GLY A 88 -10.42 9.36 -0.64
C GLY A 88 -9.02 8.81 -0.90
N PRO A 89 -7.99 9.65 -0.76
CA PRO A 89 -6.59 9.25 -0.95
C PRO A 89 -6.18 8.10 -0.04
N SER A 90 -5.53 7.11 -0.66
CA SER A 90 -4.79 6.09 0.07
C SER A 90 -3.50 6.69 0.65
N VAL A 91 -3.03 6.12 1.76
CA VAL A 91 -1.87 6.64 2.49
C VAL A 91 -0.76 5.61 2.55
N VAL A 92 0.48 6.04 2.30
CA VAL A 92 1.67 5.21 2.43
C VAL A 92 1.95 4.90 3.90
N ILE A 93 1.88 3.62 4.27
CA ILE A 93 2.12 3.14 5.64
C ILE A 93 3.47 2.44 5.74
N ASP A 94 4.35 2.94 6.62
CA ASP A 94 5.59 2.25 6.99
C ASP A 94 5.34 1.38 8.24
N PRO A 95 5.27 0.04 8.09
CA PRO A 95 5.00 -0.86 9.21
C PRO A 95 6.12 -0.89 10.25
N ARG A 96 7.34 -0.43 9.91
CA ARG A 96 8.50 -0.43 10.82
C ARG A 96 8.40 0.64 11.90
N ARG A 97 7.49 1.62 11.75
CA ARG A 97 7.32 2.74 12.70
C ARG A 97 6.68 2.30 14.01
N PHE A 98 5.87 1.25 14.00
CA PHE A 98 5.28 0.71 15.22
C PHE A 98 6.26 -0.25 15.91
N GLN A 99 6.59 0.04 17.16
CA GLN A 99 7.40 -0.86 18.00
C GLN A 99 6.47 -1.72 18.85
N PRO A 100 6.45 -3.05 18.67
CA PRO A 100 5.62 -3.93 19.49
C PRO A 100 6.03 -3.87 20.97
N VAL A 101 5.12 -3.43 21.83
CA VAL A 101 5.35 -3.35 23.29
C VAL A 101 5.33 -4.72 23.97
N ASN A 102 4.61 -5.70 23.41
CA ASN A 102 4.42 -7.03 23.99
C ASN A 102 4.91 -8.15 23.06
N ALA A 103 6.18 -8.07 22.62
CA ALA A 103 6.74 -9.03 21.65
C ALA A 103 6.72 -10.50 22.13
N GLY A 104 6.59 -10.74 23.44
CA GLY A 104 6.50 -12.08 24.03
C GLY A 104 5.08 -12.68 24.08
N TRP A 105 4.05 -11.94 23.67
CA TRP A 105 2.68 -12.42 23.67
C TRP A 105 2.48 -13.57 22.65
N LYS A 106 1.85 -14.67 23.09
CA LYS A 106 1.60 -15.88 22.26
C LYS A 106 0.11 -16.17 22.04
N GLY A 107 -0.78 -15.25 22.42
CA GLY A 107 -2.23 -15.49 22.43
C GLY A 107 -2.73 -16.06 23.76
N ARG A 108 -4.03 -16.38 23.80
CA ARG A 108 -4.71 -17.09 24.90
C ARG A 108 -5.34 -18.38 24.35
N PRO A 109 -5.49 -19.43 25.17
CA PRO A 109 -6.30 -20.59 24.81
C PRO A 109 -7.73 -20.16 24.46
N TRP A 110 -8.33 -20.84 23.49
CA TRP A 110 -9.68 -20.50 23.01
C TRP A 110 -10.73 -20.69 24.11
N GLU A 111 -10.56 -21.71 24.94
CA GLU A 111 -11.48 -22.10 26.02
C GLU A 111 -11.54 -21.05 27.15
N GLU A 112 -10.55 -20.16 27.23
CA GLU A 112 -10.51 -19.04 28.18
C GLU A 112 -11.11 -17.74 27.61
N THR A 113 -11.54 -17.76 26.33
CA THR A 113 -11.94 -16.55 25.61
C THR A 113 -13.39 -16.16 25.92
N VAL A 114 -13.57 -14.94 26.39
CA VAL A 114 -14.86 -14.25 26.41
C VAL A 114 -14.71 -12.97 25.57
N ILE A 115 -15.50 -12.86 24.50
CA ILE A 115 -15.46 -11.73 23.55
C ILE A 115 -16.48 -10.68 24.02
N TYR A 116 -16.07 -9.41 24.00
CA TYR A 116 -16.92 -8.26 24.27
C TYR A 116 -17.03 -7.39 23.01
#